data_AF-A0A1A8ACA8-F1
#
_entry.id   AF-A0A1A8ACA8-F1
#
_cell.length_a   1.000
_cell.length_b   1.000
_cell.length_c   1.000
_cell.angle_alpha   90.00
_cell.angle_beta   90.00
_cell.angle_gamma   90.00
#
_symmetry.space_group_name_H-M   'P 1'
#
loop_
_entity.id
_entity.type
_entity.pdbx_description
1 polymer ?
#
loop_
_entity_poly.entity_id
_entity_poly.type
_entity_poly.pdbx_seq_one_letter_code
_entity_poly.pdbx_strand_id
1 'polypeptide(L)'
;SELMPKALSTRIVGGIWWFFTLIIISSYTANLAAFLTVERMESPIDSADDLAKQTRIEYGVVEDGSTMTFFKKTKISTYDKMWEFMSSRRHSVMVKNIDEGIHRVLTSDYAFLMESTTIEFVTQRNCNLTQIGGLIDSKAYGVGTPMGSPYRDKITIAILQLQEEGKLHMMKEKWWRGNGCPEEESKEASALGVQNIGGIFIVLAAGLVLSVFVAVGEFLYKSKQNAQLEKAQWRQRDKKQVLLQHHGKRTEGFPQVPAAAQTQTPATCHGENRGSHQHAYLQRPKTARERDHGLKREPPSLSHLLSCTEGVCKDTRGQGVGKW
;
A
#
# COMPACT_ATOMS: atom_id res chain seq x y z
N SER A 1 10.57 34.94 -18.52
CA SER A 1 11.09 33.59 -18.25
C SER A 1 12.56 33.67 -17.84
N GLU A 2 12.88 34.33 -16.73
CA GLU A 2 14.24 34.84 -16.45
C GLU A 2 15.22 33.85 -15.81
N LEU A 3 14.78 32.63 -15.46
CA LEU A 3 15.59 31.67 -14.70
C LEU A 3 16.44 30.71 -15.56
N MET A 4 16.42 30.83 -16.89
CA MET A 4 17.31 30.03 -17.75
C MET A 4 18.77 30.50 -17.63
N PRO A 5 19.75 29.60 -17.42
CA PRO A 5 21.15 29.99 -17.36
C PRO A 5 21.63 30.65 -18.66
N LYS A 6 22.09 31.91 -18.55
CA LYS A 6 22.51 32.73 -19.69
C LYS A 6 23.94 32.39 -20.17
N ALA A 7 24.80 31.85 -19.30
CA ALA A 7 26.15 31.42 -19.64
C ALA A 7 26.20 29.96 -20.15
N LEU A 8 27.15 29.65 -21.03
CA LEU A 8 27.28 28.32 -21.65
C LEU A 8 27.79 27.25 -20.66
N SER A 9 28.69 27.61 -19.74
CA SER A 9 29.20 26.73 -18.69
C SER A 9 28.09 26.21 -17.77
N THR A 10 27.17 27.08 -17.32
CA THR A 10 26.05 26.69 -16.46
C THR A 10 24.99 25.89 -17.20
N ARG A 11 24.90 25.97 -18.53
CA ARG A 11 24.09 25.05 -19.35
C ARG A 11 24.70 23.65 -19.42
N ILE A 12 26.02 23.53 -19.55
CA ILE A 12 26.72 22.22 -19.54
C ILE A 12 26.51 21.54 -18.18
N VAL A 13 26.72 22.26 -17.06
CA VAL A 13 26.46 21.74 -15.70
C VAL A 13 25.00 21.32 -15.55
N GLY A 14 24.05 22.14 -16.01
CA GLY A 14 22.62 21.80 -16.00
C GLY A 14 22.27 20.56 -16.82
N GLY A 15 22.93 20.35 -17.97
CA GLY A 15 22.75 19.16 -18.81
C GLY A 15 23.31 17.88 -18.18
N ILE A 16 24.51 17.94 -17.58
CA ILE A 16 25.10 16.83 -16.82
C ILE A 16 24.22 16.47 -15.62
N TRP A 17 23.73 17.47 -14.89
CA TRP A 17 22.80 17.26 -13.78
C TRP A 17 21.48 16.63 -14.23
N TRP A 18 20.92 17.06 -15.36
CA TRP A 18 19.73 16.46 -15.95
C TRP A 18 19.95 14.99 -16.32
N PHE A 19 21.04 14.68 -17.00
CA PHE A 19 21.38 13.31 -17.40
C PHE A 19 21.60 12.40 -16.19
N PHE A 20 22.33 12.86 -15.17
CA PHE A 20 22.47 12.15 -13.89
C PHE A 20 21.13 11.90 -13.21
N THR A 21 20.28 12.92 -13.12
CA THR A 21 18.92 12.81 -12.53
C THR A 21 18.06 11.80 -13.30
N LEU A 22 18.14 11.80 -14.64
CA LEU A 22 17.43 10.87 -15.52
C LEU A 22 17.88 9.42 -15.24
N ILE A 23 19.19 9.17 -15.14
CA ILE A 23 19.74 7.85 -14.77
C ILE A 23 19.19 7.39 -13.42
N ILE A 24 19.26 8.24 -12.38
CA ILE A 24 18.80 7.90 -11.03
C ILE A 24 17.30 7.57 -11.02
N ILE A 25 16.47 8.37 -11.69
CA ILE A 25 15.03 8.10 -11.83
C ILE A 25 14.81 6.78 -12.57
N SER A 26 15.47 6.56 -13.71
CA SER A 26 15.34 5.32 -14.49
C SER A 26 15.71 4.09 -13.68
N SER A 27 16.86 4.08 -12.98
CA SER A 27 17.30 2.98 -12.12
C SER A 27 16.33 2.74 -10.95
N TYR A 28 15.81 3.80 -10.33
CA TYR A 28 14.79 3.67 -9.29
C TYR A 28 13.49 3.06 -9.83
N THR A 29 12.98 3.55 -10.97
CA THR A 29 11.76 3.02 -11.59
C THR A 29 11.93 1.58 -12.08
N ALA A 30 13.10 1.19 -12.56
CA ALA A 30 13.39 -0.19 -12.98
C ALA A 30 13.42 -1.14 -11.78
N ASN A 31 14.10 -0.77 -10.68
CA ASN A 31 14.13 -1.58 -9.46
C ASN A 31 12.74 -1.65 -8.78
N LEU A 32 11.99 -0.55 -8.78
CA LEU A 32 10.61 -0.51 -8.28
C LEU A 32 9.69 -1.40 -9.14
N ALA A 33 9.77 -1.32 -10.46
CA ALA A 33 9.01 -2.19 -11.35
C ALA A 33 9.34 -3.67 -11.12
N ALA A 34 10.63 -4.01 -11.04
CA ALA A 34 11.06 -5.39 -10.75
C ALA A 34 10.58 -5.91 -9.38
N PHE A 35 10.44 -5.04 -8.38
CA PHE A 35 9.81 -5.40 -7.10
C PHE A 35 8.29 -5.59 -7.25
N LEU A 36 7.61 -4.67 -7.94
CA LEU A 36 6.15 -4.71 -8.13
C LEU A 36 5.67 -5.85 -9.05
N THR A 37 6.50 -6.33 -9.97
CA THR A 37 6.20 -7.53 -10.80
C THR A 37 6.48 -8.84 -10.09
N VAL A 38 7.20 -8.82 -8.96
CA VAL A 38 7.56 -10.01 -8.20
C VAL A 38 6.78 -10.00 -6.89
N GLU A 39 5.50 -10.37 -6.98
CA GLU A 39 4.75 -10.88 -5.84
C GLU A 39 5.40 -12.20 -5.39
N ARG A 40 6.42 -12.11 -4.54
CA ARG A 40 6.89 -13.28 -3.80
C ARG A 40 5.79 -13.69 -2.85
N MET A 41 5.19 -14.84 -3.12
CA MET A 41 4.67 -15.69 -2.06
C MET A 41 5.86 -16.13 -1.21
N GLU A 42 6.29 -15.29 -0.27
CA GLU A 42 7.30 -15.64 0.73
C GLU A 42 6.70 -16.69 1.66
N SER A 43 6.93 -17.96 1.34
CA SER A 43 6.62 -19.05 2.25
C SER A 43 7.42 -18.85 3.54
N PRO A 44 6.80 -18.94 4.73
CA PRO A 44 7.55 -18.86 5.99
C PRO A 44 8.46 -20.08 6.21
N ILE A 45 8.39 -21.10 5.35
CA ILE A 45 9.15 -22.34 5.39
C ILE A 45 9.41 -22.80 3.95
N ASP A 46 10.69 -22.96 3.56
CA ASP A 46 11.07 -23.56 2.26
C ASP A 46 11.55 -25.02 2.40
N SER A 47 11.94 -25.45 3.59
CA SER A 47 12.55 -26.78 3.83
C SER A 47 12.08 -27.47 5.12
N ALA A 48 12.25 -28.80 5.16
CA ALA A 48 12.02 -29.58 6.37
C ALA A 48 12.97 -29.21 7.52
N ASP A 49 14.18 -28.74 7.22
CA ASP A 49 15.11 -28.21 8.24
C ASP A 49 14.61 -26.90 8.85
N ASP A 50 13.94 -26.04 8.09
CA ASP A 50 13.33 -24.81 8.62
C ASP A 50 12.10 -25.11 9.47
N LEU A 51 11.27 -26.06 9.03
CA LEU A 51 10.16 -26.62 9.81
C LEU A 51 10.63 -27.19 11.16
N ALA A 52 11.81 -27.82 11.19
CA ALA A 52 12.42 -28.38 12.39
C ALA A 52 13.08 -27.34 13.33
N LYS A 53 13.49 -26.17 12.82
CA LYS A 53 14.07 -25.07 13.63
C LYS A 53 13.00 -24.29 14.40
N GLN A 54 11.76 -24.30 13.91
CA GLN A 54 10.65 -23.50 14.42
C GLN A 54 9.61 -24.36 15.17
N THR A 55 8.72 -23.70 15.91
CA THR A 55 7.66 -24.35 16.72
C THR A 55 6.30 -23.65 16.63
N ARG A 56 6.13 -22.72 15.69
CA ARG A 56 4.91 -21.91 15.48
C ARG A 56 3.88 -22.66 14.63
N ILE A 57 4.33 -23.23 13.51
CA ILE A 57 3.57 -24.14 12.66
C ILE A 57 3.76 -25.54 13.24
N GLU A 58 2.66 -26.22 13.57
CA GLU A 58 2.70 -27.62 13.96
C GLU A 58 2.95 -28.51 12.74
N TYR A 59 3.49 -29.72 12.96
CA TYR A 59 3.68 -30.68 11.87
C TYR A 59 3.56 -32.12 12.36
N GLY A 60 3.14 -32.99 11.46
CA GLY A 60 2.77 -34.36 11.81
C GLY A 60 2.62 -35.29 10.61
N VAL A 61 2.27 -36.53 10.94
CA VAL A 61 2.21 -37.71 10.05
C VAL A 61 0.95 -38.52 10.35
N VAL A 62 0.60 -39.44 9.45
CA VAL A 62 -0.42 -40.45 9.72
C VAL A 62 0.08 -41.42 10.80
N GLU A 63 -0.74 -41.69 11.82
CA GLU A 63 -0.46 -42.69 12.86
C GLU A 63 -0.18 -44.06 12.22
N ASP A 64 0.83 -44.75 12.74
CA ASP A 64 1.25 -46.11 12.37
C ASP A 64 1.63 -46.31 10.88
N GLY A 65 1.77 -45.20 10.12
CA GLY A 65 2.18 -45.19 8.72
C GLY A 65 3.69 -45.41 8.44
N SER A 66 4.01 -45.54 7.14
CA SER A 66 5.37 -45.65 6.60
C SER A 66 6.24 -44.45 6.98
N THR A 67 5.69 -43.24 6.91
CA THR A 67 6.36 -41.98 7.25
C THR A 67 6.63 -41.85 8.75
N MET A 68 5.66 -42.19 9.62
CA MET A 68 5.87 -42.25 11.07
C MET A 68 6.99 -43.24 11.43
N THR A 69 7.01 -44.41 10.76
CA THR A 69 8.04 -45.44 10.97
C THR A 69 9.43 -45.01 10.48
N PHE A 70 9.51 -44.16 9.44
CA PHE A 70 10.76 -43.53 8.99
C PHE A 70 11.31 -42.57 10.04
N PHE A 71 10.51 -41.60 10.50
CA PHE A 71 10.93 -40.65 11.53
C PHE A 71 11.35 -41.35 12.83
N LYS A 72 10.59 -42.37 13.27
CA LYS A 72 10.91 -43.20 14.45
C LYS A 72 12.21 -44.04 14.33
N LYS A 73 12.78 -44.19 13.13
CA LYS A 73 13.98 -45.02 12.86
C LYS A 73 15.10 -44.24 12.17
N THR A 74 14.98 -42.92 12.06
CA THR A 74 15.99 -42.09 11.38
C THR A 74 17.30 -42.06 12.16
N LYS A 75 18.37 -41.63 11.49
CA LYS A 75 19.68 -41.32 12.09
C LYS A 75 20.16 -39.90 11.73
N ILE A 76 19.28 -39.10 11.12
CA ILE A 76 19.56 -37.73 10.68
C ILE A 76 19.07 -36.78 11.77
N SER A 77 19.98 -36.00 12.37
CA SER A 77 19.69 -35.21 13.59
C SER A 77 18.52 -34.22 13.45
N THR A 78 18.30 -33.64 12.25
CA THR A 78 17.10 -32.83 11.98
C THR A 78 15.83 -33.65 12.16
N TYR A 79 15.74 -34.80 11.49
CA TYR A 79 14.54 -35.64 11.47
C TYR A 79 14.31 -36.37 12.79
N ASP A 80 15.38 -36.61 13.56
CA ASP A 80 15.31 -37.15 14.92
C ASP A 80 14.66 -36.14 15.88
N LYS A 81 15.06 -34.86 15.82
CA LYS A 81 14.39 -33.76 16.57
C LYS A 81 12.93 -33.55 16.13
N MET A 82 12.64 -33.68 14.84
CA MET A 82 11.25 -33.69 14.34
C MET A 82 10.46 -34.86 14.91
N TRP A 83 11.08 -36.03 15.08
CA TRP A 83 10.46 -37.17 15.75
C TRP A 83 10.24 -36.93 17.25
N GLU A 84 11.18 -36.32 17.97
CA GLU A 84 10.98 -35.91 19.37
C GLU A 84 9.80 -34.93 19.53
N PHE A 85 9.70 -33.94 18.64
CA PHE A 85 8.57 -33.00 18.58
C PHE A 85 7.24 -33.72 18.31
N MET A 86 7.18 -34.59 17.29
CA MET A 86 5.96 -35.33 16.95
C MET A 86 5.56 -36.35 18.02
N SER A 87 6.53 -37.05 18.61
CA SER A 87 6.32 -38.08 19.63
C SER A 87 5.83 -37.47 20.95
N SER A 88 6.46 -36.38 21.42
CA SER A 88 6.03 -35.65 22.62
C SER A 88 4.64 -35.02 22.50
N ARG A 89 4.15 -34.81 21.28
CA ARG A 89 2.83 -34.22 20.97
C ARG A 89 1.89 -35.19 20.24
N ARG A 90 2.07 -36.51 20.33
CA ARG A 90 1.39 -37.51 19.48
C ARG A 90 -0.11 -37.24 19.30
N HIS A 91 -0.86 -37.04 20.38
CA HIS A 91 -2.31 -36.78 20.34
C HIS A 91 -2.71 -35.39 19.82
N SER A 92 -1.79 -34.43 19.77
CA SER A 92 -2.02 -33.12 19.14
C SER A 92 -1.73 -33.18 17.65
N VAL A 93 -0.56 -33.71 17.23
CA VAL A 93 -0.06 -33.50 15.86
C VAL A 93 -0.19 -34.68 14.90
N MET A 94 -0.36 -35.92 15.37
CA MET A 94 -0.59 -37.04 14.45
C MET A 94 -2.07 -37.12 14.05
N VAL A 95 -2.32 -37.61 12.83
CA VAL A 95 -3.68 -37.79 12.27
C VAL A 95 -3.93 -39.26 11.94
N LYS A 96 -5.17 -39.71 11.91
CA LYS A 96 -5.52 -41.12 11.67
C LYS A 96 -5.58 -41.45 10.19
N ASN A 97 -5.99 -40.50 9.37
CA ASN A 97 -6.19 -40.66 7.93
C ASN A 97 -5.55 -39.51 7.12
N ILE A 98 -5.33 -39.75 5.83
CA ILE A 98 -4.79 -38.74 4.90
C ILE A 98 -5.76 -37.56 4.76
N ASP A 99 -7.07 -37.82 4.64
CA ASP A 99 -8.10 -36.79 4.49
C ASP A 99 -8.22 -35.88 5.72
N GLU A 100 -8.02 -36.42 6.93
CA GLU A 100 -7.96 -35.66 8.19
C GLU A 100 -6.74 -34.72 8.21
N GLY A 101 -5.58 -35.19 7.73
CA GLY A 101 -4.39 -34.37 7.56
C GLY A 101 -4.59 -33.27 6.53
N ILE A 102 -5.15 -33.58 5.36
CA ILE A 102 -5.48 -32.60 4.31
C ILE A 102 -6.44 -31.53 4.83
N HIS A 103 -7.54 -31.93 5.48
CA HIS A 103 -8.49 -31.01 6.07
C HIS A 103 -7.83 -30.11 7.12
N ARG A 104 -6.93 -30.65 7.96
CA ARG A 104 -6.22 -29.86 8.97
C ARG A 104 -5.31 -28.79 8.37
N VAL A 105 -4.58 -29.10 7.30
CA VAL A 105 -3.75 -28.11 6.56
C VAL A 105 -4.63 -26.99 6.01
N LEU A 106 -5.82 -27.31 5.50
CA LEU A 106 -6.77 -26.32 4.96
C LEU A 106 -7.42 -25.42 6.04
N THR A 107 -7.38 -25.82 7.32
CA THR A 107 -8.07 -25.10 8.42
C THR A 107 -7.16 -24.52 9.50
N SER A 108 -5.84 -24.77 9.46
CA SER A 108 -4.91 -24.35 10.52
C SER A 108 -3.45 -24.28 10.05
N ASP A 109 -2.61 -23.53 10.79
CA ASP A 109 -1.14 -23.46 10.62
C ASP A 109 -0.46 -24.80 10.95
N TYR A 110 -0.67 -25.80 10.09
CA TYR A 110 -0.20 -27.17 10.24
C TYR A 110 0.40 -27.69 8.92
N ALA A 111 1.60 -28.28 8.98
CA ALA A 111 2.28 -28.89 7.84
C ALA A 111 2.19 -30.43 7.91
N PHE A 112 1.56 -31.04 6.91
CA PHE A 112 1.32 -32.49 6.87
C PHE A 112 2.38 -33.23 6.04
N LEU A 113 3.10 -34.15 6.68
CA LEU A 113 4.19 -34.92 6.06
C LEU A 113 3.65 -36.26 5.52
N MET A 114 3.52 -36.35 4.20
CA MET A 114 2.99 -37.53 3.48
C MET A 114 3.87 -37.93 2.29
N GLU A 115 3.53 -39.03 1.62
CA GLU A 115 4.28 -39.54 0.46
C GLU A 115 4.09 -38.64 -0.78
N SER A 116 5.18 -38.35 -1.49
CA SER A 116 5.23 -37.31 -2.54
C SER A 116 4.27 -37.53 -3.71
N THR A 117 4.02 -38.78 -4.08
CA THR A 117 3.01 -39.19 -5.07
C THR A 117 1.58 -38.80 -4.67
N THR A 118 1.29 -38.81 -3.36
CA THR A 118 0.00 -38.37 -2.79
C THR A 118 -0.07 -36.84 -2.75
N ILE A 119 1.03 -36.15 -2.41
CA ILE A 119 1.10 -34.68 -2.50
C ILE A 119 0.79 -34.24 -3.93
N GLU A 120 1.49 -34.79 -4.92
CA GLU A 120 1.31 -34.50 -6.34
C GLU A 120 -0.13 -34.77 -6.83
N PHE A 121 -0.76 -35.85 -6.36
CA PHE A 121 -2.15 -36.16 -6.70
C PHE A 121 -3.15 -35.13 -6.13
N VAL A 122 -2.90 -34.66 -4.89
CA VAL A 122 -3.79 -33.76 -4.15
C VAL A 122 -3.63 -32.31 -4.60
N THR A 123 -2.40 -31.82 -4.80
CA THR A 123 -2.16 -30.43 -5.22
C THR A 123 -2.67 -30.15 -6.64
N GLN A 124 -2.59 -31.11 -7.56
CA GLN A 124 -3.24 -31.03 -8.89
C GLN A 124 -4.78 -30.95 -8.85
N ARG A 125 -5.40 -31.17 -7.68
CA ARG A 125 -6.86 -31.17 -7.48
C ARG A 125 -7.35 -30.09 -6.52
N ASN A 126 -6.46 -29.49 -5.74
CA ASN A 126 -6.80 -28.48 -4.73
C ASN A 126 -5.67 -27.44 -4.63
N CYS A 127 -5.89 -26.30 -5.27
CA CYS A 127 -4.91 -25.23 -5.45
C CYS A 127 -4.64 -24.43 -4.17
N ASN A 128 -5.41 -24.66 -3.10
CA ASN A 128 -5.16 -24.11 -1.77
C ASN A 128 -4.03 -24.87 -1.03
N LEU A 129 -3.46 -25.91 -1.64
CA LEU A 129 -2.38 -26.73 -1.08
C LEU A 129 -1.13 -26.61 -1.95
N THR A 130 -0.02 -26.26 -1.32
CA THR A 130 1.30 -26.15 -1.96
C THR A 130 2.22 -27.26 -1.46
N GLN A 131 3.06 -27.80 -2.35
CA GLN A 131 4.19 -28.63 -1.92
C GLN A 131 5.33 -27.70 -1.45
N ILE A 132 5.80 -27.91 -0.23
CA ILE A 132 6.97 -27.23 0.32
C ILE A 132 8.16 -28.18 0.31
N GLY A 133 9.29 -27.71 -0.24
CA GLY A 133 10.54 -28.46 -0.28
C GLY A 133 10.58 -29.67 -1.22
N GLY A 134 11.68 -30.41 -1.14
CA GLY A 134 11.96 -31.61 -1.92
C GLY A 134 11.63 -32.92 -1.20
N LEU A 135 12.09 -34.02 -1.78
CA LEU A 135 11.95 -35.38 -1.22
C LEU A 135 12.78 -35.52 0.08
N ILE A 136 12.10 -35.84 1.19
CA ILE A 136 12.72 -36.11 2.51
C ILE A 136 13.37 -37.50 2.54
N ASP A 137 12.81 -38.46 1.81
CA ASP A 137 13.39 -39.79 1.60
C ASP A 137 13.22 -40.27 0.14
N SER A 138 13.92 -41.36 -0.20
CA SER A 138 13.79 -42.04 -1.49
C SER A 138 13.10 -43.38 -1.27
N LYS A 139 11.81 -43.43 -1.58
CA LYS A 139 10.95 -44.61 -1.52
C LYS A 139 10.25 -44.81 -2.86
N ALA A 140 9.85 -46.04 -3.14
CA ALA A 140 9.04 -46.41 -4.29
C ALA A 140 7.97 -47.43 -3.89
N TYR A 141 6.83 -47.41 -4.56
CA TYR A 141 5.82 -48.46 -4.45
C TYR A 141 6.29 -49.73 -5.16
N GLY A 142 5.87 -50.89 -4.65
CA GLY A 142 6.19 -52.20 -5.23
C GLY A 142 5.13 -53.24 -4.92
N VAL A 143 5.06 -54.28 -5.74
CA VAL A 143 4.07 -55.37 -5.59
C VAL A 143 4.57 -56.38 -4.56
N GLY A 144 3.96 -56.41 -3.39
CA GLY A 144 4.27 -57.40 -2.34
C GLY A 144 3.82 -58.81 -2.75
N THR A 145 4.72 -59.79 -2.66
CA THR A 145 4.41 -61.21 -2.86
C THR A 145 4.82 -62.03 -1.62
N PRO A 146 4.13 -63.13 -1.28
CA PRO A 146 4.57 -64.04 -0.22
C PRO A 146 6.01 -64.53 -0.42
N MET A 147 6.72 -64.80 0.68
CA MET A 147 8.08 -65.36 0.63
C MET A 147 8.05 -66.71 -0.10
N GLY A 148 8.98 -66.89 -1.05
CA GLY A 148 9.03 -68.10 -1.90
C GLY A 148 7.98 -68.14 -3.03
N SER A 149 7.19 -67.09 -3.25
CA SER A 149 6.16 -67.08 -4.32
C SER A 149 6.77 -67.26 -5.72
N PRO A 150 6.34 -68.26 -6.52
CA PRO A 150 6.82 -68.49 -7.89
C PRO A 150 6.33 -67.42 -8.89
N TYR A 151 5.50 -66.48 -8.44
CA TYR A 151 5.05 -65.35 -9.25
C TYR A 151 5.97 -64.13 -9.14
N ARG A 152 6.84 -64.03 -8.11
CA ARG A 152 7.70 -62.87 -7.88
C ARG A 152 8.48 -62.48 -9.13
N ASP A 153 9.22 -63.42 -9.69
CA ASP A 153 10.13 -63.15 -10.82
C ASP A 153 9.37 -62.85 -12.12
N LYS A 154 8.20 -63.47 -12.30
CA LYS A 154 7.29 -63.19 -13.43
C LYS A 154 6.71 -61.77 -13.34
N ILE A 155 6.33 -61.33 -12.14
CA ILE A 155 5.85 -59.98 -11.87
C ILE A 155 6.97 -58.96 -12.08
N THR A 156 8.19 -59.23 -11.61
CA THR A 156 9.36 -58.37 -11.86
C THR A 156 9.64 -58.19 -13.35
N ILE A 157 9.65 -59.27 -14.14
CA ILE A 157 9.85 -59.20 -15.59
C ILE A 157 8.73 -58.39 -16.26
N ALA A 158 7.47 -58.61 -15.88
CA ALA A 158 6.35 -57.84 -16.42
C ALA A 158 6.41 -56.35 -16.07
N ILE A 159 6.84 -55.98 -14.86
CA ILE A 159 7.04 -54.57 -14.46
C ILE A 159 8.15 -53.92 -15.30
N LEU A 160 9.26 -54.63 -15.54
CA LEU A 160 10.35 -54.13 -16.38
C LEU A 160 9.88 -53.91 -17.83
N GLN A 161 9.09 -54.82 -18.40
CA GLN A 161 8.48 -54.64 -19.73
C GLN A 161 7.55 -53.41 -19.77
N LEU A 162 6.67 -53.24 -18.77
CA LEU A 162 5.80 -52.06 -18.68
C LEU A 162 6.57 -50.74 -18.49
N GLN A 163 7.79 -50.79 -17.95
CA GLN A 163 8.69 -49.65 -17.82
C GLN A 163 9.42 -49.34 -19.13
N GLU A 164 9.97 -50.36 -19.81
CA GLU A 164 10.65 -50.25 -21.10
C GLU A 164 9.70 -49.75 -22.21
N GLU A 165 8.46 -50.25 -22.24
CA GLU A 165 7.39 -49.78 -23.13
C GLU A 165 6.79 -48.41 -22.73
N GLY A 166 7.30 -47.77 -21.67
CA GLY A 166 6.79 -46.49 -21.15
C GLY A 166 5.36 -46.52 -20.58
N LYS A 167 4.70 -47.68 -20.55
CA LYS A 167 3.29 -47.84 -20.13
C LYS A 167 3.05 -47.37 -18.69
N LEU A 168 4.01 -47.56 -17.78
CA LEU A 168 3.90 -47.04 -16.41
C LEU A 168 3.80 -45.49 -16.37
N HIS A 169 4.54 -44.79 -17.24
CA HIS A 169 4.46 -43.33 -17.33
C HIS A 169 3.15 -42.86 -17.98
N MET A 170 2.73 -43.51 -19.07
CA MET A 170 1.41 -43.24 -19.69
C MET A 170 0.24 -43.48 -18.71
N MET A 171 0.35 -44.49 -17.85
CA MET A 171 -0.62 -44.73 -16.77
C MET A 171 -0.54 -43.66 -15.69
N LYS A 172 0.66 -43.24 -15.25
CA LYS A 172 0.80 -42.15 -14.28
C LYS A 172 0.11 -40.88 -14.81
N GLU A 173 0.47 -40.42 -16.00
CA GLU A 173 -0.08 -39.19 -16.60
C GLU A 173 -1.61 -39.25 -16.69
N LYS A 174 -2.16 -40.39 -17.14
CA LYS A 174 -3.61 -40.61 -17.26
C LYS A 174 -4.37 -40.55 -15.93
N TRP A 175 -3.78 -41.02 -14.83
CA TRP A 175 -4.46 -41.09 -13.52
C TRP A 175 -4.12 -39.91 -12.60
N TRP A 176 -2.93 -39.33 -12.73
CA TRP A 176 -2.52 -38.17 -11.92
C TRP A 176 -3.13 -36.88 -12.44
N ARG A 177 -3.11 -36.59 -13.76
CA ARG A 177 -3.60 -35.31 -14.35
C ARG A 177 -4.90 -34.84 -13.69
N GLY A 178 -4.78 -33.79 -12.89
CA GLY A 178 -5.92 -33.08 -12.34
C GLY A 178 -6.26 -31.87 -13.21
N ASN A 179 -7.45 -31.85 -13.80
CA ASN A 179 -8.04 -30.64 -14.39
C ASN A 179 -8.56 -29.67 -13.29
N GLY A 180 -8.07 -29.78 -12.06
CA GLY A 180 -8.63 -29.13 -10.87
C GLY A 180 -8.04 -27.76 -10.57
N CYS A 181 -6.84 -27.49 -11.08
CA CYS A 181 -6.22 -26.17 -11.04
C CYS A 181 -5.99 -25.68 -12.47
N PRO A 182 -6.11 -24.36 -12.74
CA PRO A 182 -5.54 -23.80 -13.95
C PRO A 182 -4.02 -24.03 -13.93
N GLU A 183 -3.42 -24.31 -15.09
CA GLU A 183 -1.98 -24.16 -15.26
C GLU A 183 -1.61 -22.68 -15.07
N GLU A 184 -0.34 -22.33 -14.82
CA GLU A 184 0.09 -20.93 -14.69
C GLU A 184 0.11 -20.15 -16.03
N GLU A 185 -0.82 -20.48 -16.95
CA GLU A 185 -1.12 -19.64 -18.10
C GLU A 185 -1.75 -18.33 -17.62
N SER A 186 -1.04 -17.21 -17.86
CA SER A 186 -1.38 -15.87 -17.39
C SER A 186 -1.58 -15.74 -15.87
N LYS A 187 -0.46 -15.51 -15.17
CA LYS A 187 -0.44 -14.48 -14.13
C LYS A 187 -0.75 -13.13 -14.78
N GLU A 188 -2.05 -12.84 -14.99
CA GLU A 188 -2.50 -11.47 -15.27
C GLU A 188 -1.92 -10.57 -14.18
N ALA A 189 -1.31 -9.45 -14.57
CA ALA A 189 -0.51 -8.65 -13.65
C ALA A 189 -1.38 -8.12 -12.50
N SER A 190 -1.16 -8.67 -11.29
CA SER A 190 -1.93 -8.39 -10.07
C SER A 190 -2.16 -6.89 -9.92
N ALA A 191 -3.44 -6.49 -9.95
CA ALA A 191 -3.82 -5.09 -10.00
C ALA A 191 -3.27 -4.35 -8.78
N LEU A 192 -2.35 -3.40 -9.03
CA LEU A 192 -1.53 -2.73 -8.00
C LEU A 192 -2.37 -2.23 -6.82
N GLY A 193 -2.34 -3.00 -5.73
CA GLY A 193 -3.17 -2.77 -4.56
C GLY A 193 -2.91 -1.42 -3.90
N VAL A 194 -3.95 -0.85 -3.28
CA VAL A 194 -3.88 0.43 -2.56
C VAL A 194 -2.82 0.39 -1.45
N GLN A 195 -2.49 -0.80 -0.93
CA GLN A 195 -1.38 -1.06 0.00
C GLN A 195 -0.03 -0.57 -0.56
N ASN A 196 0.26 -0.81 -1.84
CA ASN A 196 1.55 -0.47 -2.46
C ASN A 196 1.65 1.01 -2.84
N ILE A 197 0.52 1.67 -3.09
CA ILE A 197 0.46 3.08 -3.54
C ILE A 197 0.12 4.05 -2.38
N GLY A 198 -0.48 3.55 -1.29
CA GLY A 198 -1.02 4.34 -0.17
C GLY A 198 -0.01 5.29 0.48
N GLY A 199 1.27 4.91 0.54
CA GLY A 199 2.34 5.76 1.06
C GLY A 199 2.47 7.10 0.31
N ILE A 200 2.21 7.12 -1.00
CA ILE A 200 2.28 8.33 -1.83
C ILE A 200 1.19 9.34 -1.42
N PHE A 201 -0.02 8.87 -1.15
CA PHE A 201 -1.12 9.70 -0.67
C PHE A 201 -0.86 10.27 0.73
N ILE A 202 -0.24 9.49 1.62
CA ILE A 202 0.16 9.95 2.97
C ILE A 202 1.20 11.09 2.86
N VAL A 203 2.21 10.93 2.01
CA VAL A 203 3.24 11.96 1.78
C VAL A 203 2.65 13.23 1.17
N LEU A 204 1.73 13.10 0.20
CA LEU A 204 0.99 14.24 -0.37
C LEU A 204 0.18 15.00 0.68
N ALA A 205 -0.58 14.29 1.53
CA ALA A 205 -1.38 14.89 2.59
C ALA A 205 -0.48 15.61 3.62
N ALA A 206 0.62 14.99 4.05
CA ALA A 206 1.59 15.60 4.96
C ALA A 206 2.23 16.85 4.36
N GLY A 207 2.60 16.83 3.07
CA GLY A 207 3.15 17.97 2.35
C GLY A 207 2.18 19.14 2.25
N LEU A 208 0.90 18.88 1.95
CA LEU A 208 -0.15 19.89 1.94
C LEU A 208 -0.33 20.55 3.32
N VAL A 209 -0.44 19.74 4.39
CA VAL A 209 -0.58 20.23 5.77
C VAL A 209 0.63 21.08 6.18
N LEU A 210 1.85 20.62 5.88
CA LEU A 210 3.08 21.37 6.15
C LEU A 210 3.12 22.70 5.37
N SER A 211 2.69 22.73 4.10
CA SER A 211 2.65 23.96 3.30
C SER A 211 1.73 25.02 3.90
N VAL A 212 0.59 24.62 4.47
CA VAL A 212 -0.35 25.53 5.16
C VAL A 212 0.27 26.09 6.43
N PHE A 213 0.94 25.26 7.24
CA PHE A 213 1.65 25.74 8.44
C PHE A 213 2.78 26.72 8.10
N VAL A 214 3.56 26.47 7.03
CA VAL A 214 4.60 27.39 6.56
C VAL A 214 3.99 28.71 6.07
N ALA A 215 2.91 28.67 5.27
CA ALA A 215 2.24 29.87 4.79
C ALA A 215 1.65 30.72 5.92
N VAL A 216 1.04 30.10 6.93
CA VAL A 216 0.57 30.78 8.15
C VAL A 216 1.74 31.35 8.96
N GLY A 217 2.85 30.61 9.09
CA GLY A 217 4.07 31.08 9.74
C GLY A 217 4.67 32.32 9.07
N GLU A 218 4.82 32.30 7.74
CA GLU A 218 5.26 33.45 6.95
C GLU A 218 4.31 34.65 7.07
N PHE A 219 3.00 34.41 7.02
CA PHE A 219 2.00 35.47 7.14
C PHE A 219 2.07 36.15 8.51
N LEU A 220 2.16 35.37 9.60
CA LEU A 220 2.32 35.90 10.95
C LEU A 220 3.66 36.63 11.13
N TYR A 221 4.75 36.11 10.56
CA TYR A 221 6.06 36.77 10.60
C TYR A 221 6.05 38.12 9.86
N LYS A 222 5.59 38.15 8.60
CA LYS A 222 5.48 39.38 7.79
C LYS A 222 4.49 40.37 8.40
N SER A 223 3.37 39.91 8.95
CA SER A 223 2.42 40.77 9.69
C SER A 223 3.07 41.43 10.91
N LYS A 224 3.80 40.66 11.73
CA LYS A 224 4.55 41.18 12.88
C LYS A 224 5.67 42.13 12.46
N GLN A 225 6.39 41.85 11.37
CA GLN A 225 7.43 42.72 10.82
C GLN A 225 6.85 44.03 10.30
N ASN A 226 5.77 43.99 9.53
CA ASN A 226 5.08 45.18 9.02
C ASN A 226 4.52 46.04 10.15
N ALA A 227 3.89 45.43 11.17
CA ALA A 227 3.41 46.16 12.34
C ALA A 227 4.53 46.85 13.15
N GLN A 228 5.76 46.34 13.11
CA GLN A 228 6.92 47.01 13.71
C GLN A 228 7.48 48.11 12.80
N LEU A 229 7.52 47.91 11.48
CA LEU A 229 7.89 48.91 10.48
C LEU A 229 6.95 50.11 10.53
N GLU A 230 5.63 49.90 10.57
CA GLU A 230 4.64 50.96 10.74
C GLU A 230 4.86 51.72 12.05
N LYS A 231 5.05 51.03 13.20
CA LYS A 231 5.36 51.68 14.48
C LYS A 231 6.67 52.47 14.47
N ALA A 232 7.65 52.08 13.64
CA ALA A 232 8.86 52.87 13.42
C ALA A 232 8.58 54.11 12.55
N GLN A 233 7.77 53.98 11.50
CA GLN A 233 7.36 55.10 10.64
C GLN A 233 6.49 56.13 11.37
N TRP A 234 5.52 55.70 12.20
CA TRP A 234 4.70 56.61 13.02
C TRP A 234 5.59 57.47 13.92
N ARG A 235 6.48 56.85 14.71
CA ARG A 235 7.45 57.56 15.57
C ARG A 235 8.43 58.48 14.81
N GLN A 236 8.59 58.31 13.50
CA GLN A 236 9.32 59.26 12.62
C GLN A 236 8.44 60.44 12.18
N ARG A 237 7.15 60.21 11.86
CA ARG A 237 6.19 61.27 11.51
C ARG A 237 5.91 62.20 12.69
N ASP A 238 5.66 61.64 13.88
CA ASP A 238 5.32 62.41 15.08
C ASP A 238 6.46 63.38 15.43
N LYS A 239 7.71 62.90 15.38
CA LYS A 239 8.92 63.72 15.57
C LYS A 239 9.03 64.85 14.54
N LYS A 240 8.69 64.61 13.26
CA LYS A 240 8.67 65.67 12.24
C LYS A 240 7.57 66.70 12.48
N GLN A 241 6.38 66.29 12.92
CA GLN A 241 5.29 67.23 13.24
C GLN A 241 5.61 68.11 14.46
N VAL A 242 6.17 67.54 15.53
CA VAL A 242 6.59 68.31 16.71
C VAL A 242 7.70 69.32 16.35
N LEU A 243 8.67 68.93 15.51
CA LEU A 243 9.72 69.83 15.03
C LEU A 243 9.16 71.00 14.21
N LEU A 244 8.18 70.74 13.34
CA LEU A 244 7.50 71.77 12.56
C LEU A 244 6.63 72.70 13.43
N GLN A 245 5.94 72.17 14.45
CA GLN A 245 5.17 73.00 15.39
C GLN A 245 6.06 73.96 16.19
N HIS A 246 7.28 73.56 16.55
CA HIS A 246 8.24 74.44 17.24
C HIS A 246 8.73 75.61 16.36
N HIS A 247 8.80 75.43 15.04
CA HIS A 247 9.11 76.52 14.11
C HIS A 247 7.90 77.40 13.74
N GLY A 248 6.66 76.93 13.96
CA GLY A 248 5.44 77.61 13.49
C GLY A 248 4.86 78.71 14.39
N LYS A 249 5.29 78.84 15.65
CA LYS A 249 4.69 79.78 16.62
C LYS A 249 5.37 81.16 16.68
N ARG A 250 5.35 81.93 15.58
CA ARG A 250 5.70 83.37 15.63
C ARG A 250 5.18 84.25 14.48
N THR A 251 3.89 84.60 14.48
CA THR A 251 3.33 85.96 14.20
C THR A 251 1.79 85.95 14.31
N GLU A 252 1.19 87.14 14.39
CA GLU A 252 -0.25 87.38 14.50
C GLU A 252 -0.90 87.75 13.14
N GLY A 253 -2.23 87.81 13.06
CA GLY A 253 -2.94 88.49 11.96
C GLY A 253 -4.27 87.88 11.52
N PHE A 254 -5.31 88.71 11.43
CA PHE A 254 -6.67 88.39 10.94
C PHE A 254 -7.34 89.73 10.53
N PRO A 255 -8.31 89.78 9.58
CA PRO A 255 -8.42 89.15 8.26
C PRO A 255 -8.65 90.21 7.13
N GLN A 256 -8.68 89.82 5.83
CA GLN A 256 -9.52 90.49 4.81
C GLN A 256 -9.69 89.70 3.49
N VAL A 257 -10.71 90.07 2.70
CA VAL A 257 -11.33 89.39 1.53
C VAL A 257 -12.13 90.44 0.73
N PRO A 258 -12.45 90.36 -0.60
CA PRO A 258 -11.93 89.58 -1.75
C PRO A 258 -11.47 90.47 -2.94
N ALA A 259 -11.13 89.89 -4.11
CA ALA A 259 -11.70 90.24 -5.45
C ALA A 259 -11.05 89.47 -6.64
N ALA A 260 -11.68 89.51 -7.81
CA ALA A 260 -11.38 88.70 -9.01
C ALA A 260 -10.30 89.26 -9.98
N ALA A 261 -9.69 88.35 -10.78
CA ALA A 261 -9.29 88.43 -12.22
C ALA A 261 -8.29 87.29 -12.56
N GLN A 262 -8.18 86.71 -13.77
CA GLN A 262 -9.10 86.64 -14.93
C GLN A 262 -8.75 85.44 -15.88
N THR A 263 -9.52 85.33 -16.97
CA THR A 263 -9.25 84.81 -18.34
C THR A 263 -7.75 84.79 -18.77
N GLN A 264 -7.21 83.92 -19.65
CA GLN A 264 -7.73 83.34 -20.91
C GLN A 264 -7.18 81.94 -21.30
N THR A 265 -7.82 81.30 -22.28
CA THR A 265 -7.43 80.10 -23.08
C THR A 265 -6.99 80.51 -24.51
N PRO A 266 -6.62 79.63 -25.48
CA PRO A 266 -6.22 78.20 -25.48
C PRO A 266 -4.86 77.96 -26.22
N ALA A 267 -4.47 76.71 -26.54
CA ALA A 267 -4.19 76.26 -27.94
C ALA A 267 -3.54 74.85 -28.08
N THR A 268 -3.96 74.13 -29.14
CA THR A 268 -3.27 73.05 -29.89
C THR A 268 -2.95 71.69 -29.24
N CYS A 269 -3.06 70.64 -30.07
CA CYS A 269 -2.78 69.23 -29.75
C CYS A 269 -1.79 68.64 -30.77
N HIS A 270 -0.98 67.66 -30.38
CA HIS A 270 -0.55 66.45 -31.14
C HIS A 270 0.45 65.63 -30.28
N GLY A 271 0.59 64.32 -30.49
CA GLY A 271 1.67 63.53 -29.84
C GLY A 271 1.33 62.17 -29.20
N GLU A 272 0.47 61.37 -29.85
CA GLU A 272 0.39 59.90 -29.84
C GLU A 272 1.25 59.03 -28.87
N ASN A 273 0.58 58.19 -28.04
CA ASN A 273 1.00 56.86 -27.50
C ASN A 273 2.33 56.74 -26.67
N ARG A 274 2.46 55.91 -25.62
CA ARG A 274 1.69 54.74 -25.13
C ARG A 274 2.09 54.42 -23.67
N GLY A 275 1.17 53.92 -22.82
CA GLY A 275 1.50 52.88 -21.82
C GLY A 275 1.45 53.18 -20.30
N SER A 276 0.46 52.56 -19.65
CA SER A 276 0.47 51.95 -18.29
C SER A 276 0.41 52.80 -17.00
N HIS A 277 -0.43 52.31 -16.06
CA HIS A 277 -0.66 52.75 -14.66
C HIS A 277 -1.22 54.19 -14.51
N GLN A 278 -2.21 54.49 -13.66
CA GLN A 278 -2.37 54.10 -12.25
C GLN A 278 -3.84 54.12 -11.76
N HIS A 279 -4.07 53.44 -10.62
CA HIS A 279 -5.06 53.67 -9.56
C HIS A 279 -6.40 54.43 -9.82
N ALA A 280 -7.50 53.78 -9.43
CA ALA A 280 -8.70 54.44 -8.90
C ALA A 280 -8.92 54.04 -7.43
N TYR A 281 -9.32 54.98 -6.59
CA TYR A 281 -9.75 54.79 -5.19
C TYR A 281 -11.28 54.78 -5.11
N LEU A 282 -11.87 54.11 -4.09
CA LEU A 282 -12.92 54.72 -3.24
C LEU A 282 -13.32 53.88 -2.00
N GLN A 283 -13.60 54.63 -0.92
CA GLN A 283 -14.17 54.35 0.41
C GLN A 283 -14.89 53.03 0.77
N ARG A 284 -14.80 52.68 2.06
CA ARG A 284 -15.80 51.89 2.80
C ARG A 284 -17.06 52.70 3.17
N PRO A 285 -18.22 52.04 3.38
CA PRO A 285 -19.27 52.49 4.32
C PRO A 285 -18.91 52.26 5.81
N LYS A 286 -19.78 52.70 6.72
CA LYS A 286 -19.51 52.81 8.16
C LYS A 286 -20.07 51.66 9.02
N THR A 287 -19.32 51.38 10.07
CA THR A 287 -19.67 50.82 11.39
C THR A 287 -21.15 50.55 11.75
N ALA A 288 -21.37 49.40 12.37
CA ALA A 288 -22.36 49.22 13.45
C ALA A 288 -21.68 48.51 14.65
N ARG A 289 -22.24 48.65 15.85
CA ARG A 289 -21.71 48.20 17.14
C ARG A 289 -22.89 47.81 18.02
N GLU A 290 -22.89 46.59 18.58
CA GLU A 290 -23.28 46.33 19.98
C GLU A 290 -22.87 44.90 20.42
N ARG A 291 -23.42 44.39 21.52
CA ARG A 291 -22.78 43.47 22.48
C ARG A 291 -23.38 42.06 22.55
N ASP A 292 -22.56 41.15 23.10
CA ASP A 292 -22.86 40.04 24.02
C ASP A 292 -24.12 39.18 23.82
N HIS A 293 -23.95 37.89 23.52
CA HIS A 293 -23.94 36.81 24.55
C HIS A 293 -23.58 35.44 23.89
N GLY A 294 -23.46 34.36 24.69
CA GLY A 294 -22.88 33.07 24.25
C GLY A 294 -23.85 31.88 24.19
N LEU A 295 -23.30 30.66 24.34
CA LEU A 295 -23.96 29.33 24.45
C LEU A 295 -24.47 28.64 23.16
N LYS A 296 -23.51 28.09 22.41
CA LYS A 296 -23.37 26.63 22.14
C LYS A 296 -24.67 25.77 22.06
N ARG A 297 -25.00 25.27 20.84
CA ARG A 297 -25.36 23.85 20.59
C ARG A 297 -25.40 23.46 19.10
N GLU A 298 -25.28 22.15 18.89
CA GLU A 298 -25.27 21.35 17.65
C GLU A 298 -26.53 20.43 17.62
N PRO A 299 -26.81 19.65 16.55
CA PRO A 299 -26.45 19.79 15.13
C PRO A 299 -27.71 19.66 14.20
N PRO A 300 -27.91 18.76 13.20
CA PRO A 300 -28.68 19.12 12.00
C PRO A 300 -30.01 18.37 11.78
N SER A 301 -30.85 18.92 10.88
CA SER A 301 -31.99 18.21 10.28
C SER A 301 -31.68 17.85 8.82
N LEU A 302 -31.32 16.59 8.54
CA LEU A 302 -31.02 16.10 7.19
C LEU A 302 -32.28 15.47 6.58
N SER A 303 -32.86 16.13 5.58
CA SER A 303 -34.12 15.72 4.95
C SER A 303 -33.90 14.66 3.85
N HIS A 304 -34.15 13.39 4.16
CA HIS A 304 -34.32 12.34 3.15
C HIS A 304 -35.76 12.31 2.62
N LEU A 305 -35.90 12.29 1.29
CA LEU A 305 -36.97 11.56 0.59
C LEU A 305 -36.42 10.14 0.29
N LEU A 306 -37.16 9.01 0.30
CA LEU A 306 -38.46 8.67 -0.33
C LEU A 306 -38.36 8.78 -1.87
N SER A 307 -38.91 7.90 -2.74
CA SER A 307 -39.56 6.58 -2.65
C SER A 307 -39.74 6.03 -4.09
N CYS A 308 -40.12 4.79 -4.46
CA CYS A 308 -40.10 3.38 -3.98
C CYS A 308 -40.66 2.55 -5.20
N THR A 309 -41.15 1.29 -5.23
CA THR A 309 -41.45 0.21 -4.26
C THR A 309 -41.62 -1.11 -5.03
N GLU A 310 -40.94 -2.22 -4.70
CA GLU A 310 -41.34 -3.59 -5.11
C GLU A 310 -40.58 -4.65 -4.28
N GLY A 311 -41.21 -5.59 -3.56
CA GLY A 311 -42.63 -5.69 -3.20
C GLY A 311 -42.89 -6.75 -2.10
N VAL A 312 -43.97 -6.56 -1.33
CA VAL A 312 -44.59 -7.51 -0.37
C VAL A 312 -43.75 -7.96 0.84
N CYS A 313 -44.08 -7.47 2.03
CA CYS A 313 -43.75 -8.12 3.30
C CYS A 313 -44.78 -9.19 3.67
N LYS A 314 -44.35 -10.29 4.32
CA LYS A 314 -45.20 -11.14 5.17
C LYS A 314 -44.36 -11.86 6.24
N ASP A 315 -44.70 -11.66 7.51
CA ASP A 315 -44.30 -12.52 8.63
C ASP A 315 -45.50 -13.42 8.98
N THR A 316 -45.26 -14.73 9.05
CA THR A 316 -45.93 -15.60 10.02
C THR A 316 -45.02 -16.76 10.44
N ARG A 317 -44.68 -16.79 11.72
CA ARG A 317 -43.99 -17.87 12.46
C ARG A 317 -44.58 -19.26 12.15
N GLY A 318 -43.73 -20.28 12.00
CA GLY A 318 -44.18 -21.68 11.88
C GLY A 318 -43.06 -22.71 11.94
N GLN A 319 -43.23 -23.70 12.82
CA GLN A 319 -42.36 -24.86 13.12
C GLN A 319 -41.81 -25.65 11.91
N GLY A 320 -40.66 -26.33 12.07
CA GLY A 320 -40.25 -27.41 11.15
C GLY A 320 -38.85 -27.97 11.41
N VAL A 321 -38.76 -29.20 11.95
CA VAL A 321 -37.50 -29.95 12.06
C VAL A 321 -37.27 -30.76 10.77
N GLY A 322 -36.05 -30.74 10.23
CA GLY A 322 -35.67 -31.61 9.11
C GLY A 322 -34.16 -31.76 8.97
N LYS A 323 -33.66 -32.98 9.09
CA LYS A 323 -32.29 -33.35 8.73
C LYS A 323 -32.25 -33.89 7.30
N TRP A 324 -31.15 -33.64 6.61
CA TRP A 324 -30.48 -34.60 5.74
C TRP A 324 -28.99 -34.58 6.09
#